data_AF-A0A564VGD9-F1
#
_entry.id   AF-A0A564VGD9-F1
#
_cell.length_a   1.000
_cell.length_b   1.000
_cell.length_c   1.000
_cell.angle_alpha   90.00
_cell.angle_beta   90.00
_cell.angle_gamma   90.00
#
_symmetry.space_group_name_H-M   'P 1'
#
loop_
_entity.id
_entity.type
_entity.pdbx_description
1 polymer ?
#
loop_
_entity_poly.entity_id
_entity_poly.type
_entity_poly.pdbx_seq_one_letter_code
_entity_poly.pdbx_strand_id
1 'polypeptide(L)' 'MTRSTGAKGCSPDNAAAEGFFGRPRQEFFHRRSFAGVSMDGFIGMLNDYMVWYRDKRIKTEYGTGIMDRRRKLGLVA' A
#
# COMPACT_ATOMS: atom_id res chain seq x y z
N MET A 1 -13.23 -29.04 -3.93
CA MET A 1 -11.90 -28.59 -3.45
C MET A 1 -12.05 -27.18 -2.89
N THR A 2 -12.17 -27.05 -1.58
CA THR A 2 -12.24 -25.73 -0.91
C THR A 2 -10.83 -25.16 -0.86
N ARG A 3 -10.51 -24.17 -1.71
CA ARG A 3 -9.25 -23.44 -1.56
C ARG A 3 -9.38 -22.51 -0.36
N SER A 4 -8.64 -22.82 0.70
CA SER A 4 -8.43 -21.90 1.82
C SER A 4 -7.58 -20.71 1.34
N THR A 5 -8.11 -19.50 1.50
CA THR A 5 -7.45 -18.21 1.21
C THR A 5 -6.35 -17.85 2.21
N GLY A 6 -6.19 -18.64 3.29
CA GLY A 6 -5.28 -18.32 4.39
C GLY A 6 -3.83 -18.78 4.20
N ALA A 7 -3.53 -19.57 3.17
CA ALA A 7 -2.17 -20.07 2.95
C ALA A 7 -1.34 -19.09 2.11
N LYS A 8 -0.20 -18.68 2.67
CA LYS A 8 0.81 -17.83 2.02
C LYS A 8 1.16 -18.37 0.62
N GLY A 9 1.11 -17.53 -0.40
CA GLY A 9 1.40 -17.89 -1.79
C GLY A 9 0.36 -18.76 -2.53
N CYS A 10 -0.76 -19.15 -1.92
CA CYS A 10 -1.69 -20.13 -2.53
C CYS A 10 -2.92 -19.53 -3.26
N SER A 11 -3.00 -18.20 -3.38
CA SER A 11 -3.99 -17.55 -4.23
C SER A 11 -3.39 -16.33 -4.95
N PRO A 12 -3.81 -16.05 -6.20
CA PRO A 12 -3.36 -14.87 -6.95
C PRO A 12 -3.66 -13.56 -6.18
N ASP A 13 -4.78 -13.52 -5.45
CA ASP A 13 -5.13 -12.39 -4.59
C ASP A 13 -4.16 -12.25 -3.39
N ASN A 14 -3.75 -13.36 -2.78
CA ASN A 14 -2.76 -13.35 -1.71
C ASN A 14 -1.37 -12.94 -2.23
N ALA A 15 -0.97 -13.39 -3.43
CA ALA A 15 0.29 -12.97 -4.03
C ALA A 15 0.29 -11.46 -4.36
N ALA A 16 -0.83 -10.92 -4.86
CA ALA A 16 -1.00 -9.48 -5.07
C ALA A 16 -0.96 -8.69 -3.75
N ALA A 17 -1.61 -9.20 -2.70
CA ALA A 17 -1.57 -8.61 -1.37
C ALA A 17 -0.17 -8.65 -0.76
N GLU A 18 0.55 -9.78 -0.89
CA GLU A 18 1.94 -9.92 -0.42
C GLU A 18 2.88 -8.94 -1.12
N GLY A 19 2.74 -8.78 -2.45
CA GLY A 19 3.51 -7.80 -3.21
C GLY A 19 3.19 -6.36 -2.80
N PHE A 20 1.92 -6.07 -2.50
CA PHE A 20 1.49 -4.77 -1.99
C PHE A 20 2.05 -4.48 -0.59
N PHE A 21 1.94 -5.42 0.35
CA PHE A 21 2.38 -5.23 1.73
C PHE A 21 3.90 -5.38 1.95
N GLY A 22 4.60 -6.05 1.04
CA GLY A 22 6.06 -6.18 1.11
C GLY A 22 6.77 -4.84 0.92
N ARG A 23 6.21 -3.95 0.10
CA ARG A 23 6.83 -2.66 -0.24
C ARG A 23 6.78 -1.64 0.91
N PRO A 24 5.64 -1.40 1.59
CA PRO A 24 5.61 -0.61 2.81
C PRO A 24 6.53 -1.16 3.90
N ARG A 25 6.62 -2.50 4.05
CA ARG A 25 7.55 -3.11 5.02
C ARG A 25 9.02 -2.78 4.71
N GLN A 26 9.39 -2.72 3.43
CA GLN A 26 10.74 -2.35 3.01
C GLN A 26 11.01 -0.83 2.96
N GLU A 27 10.01 0.00 2.67
CA GLU A 27 10.23 1.44 2.45
C GLU A 27 9.88 2.28 3.69
N PHE A 28 8.83 1.91 4.42
CA PHE A 28 8.34 2.64 5.58
C PHE A 28 8.93 2.11 6.90
N PHE A 29 9.07 0.78 7.03
CA PHE A 29 9.53 0.16 8.28
C PHE A 29 11.02 -0.19 8.30
N HIS A 30 11.69 -0.26 7.14
CA HIS A 30 13.10 -0.63 7.12
C HIS A 30 14.00 0.49 7.65
N ARG A 31 14.82 0.17 8.66
CA ARG A 31 15.77 1.09 9.33
C ARG A 31 15.16 2.38 9.89
N ARG A 32 13.84 2.43 10.10
CA ARG A 32 13.16 3.57 10.73
C ARG A 32 12.82 3.24 12.18
N SER A 33 13.31 4.06 13.11
CA SER A 33 12.92 3.95 14.52
C SER A 33 11.63 4.72 14.76
N PHE A 34 10.71 4.12 15.50
CA PHE A 34 9.48 4.75 15.98
C PHE A 34 9.50 4.97 17.50
N ALA A 35 10.68 4.88 18.12
CA ALA A 35 10.84 5.12 19.55
C ALA A 35 10.42 6.56 19.89
N GLY A 36 9.51 6.71 20.86
CA GLY A 36 8.99 8.03 21.27
C GLY A 36 7.88 8.60 20.38
N VAL A 37 7.47 7.90 19.32
CA VAL A 37 6.33 8.30 18.49
C VAL A 37 5.03 7.84 19.16
N SER A 38 4.09 8.76 19.37
CA SER A 38 2.75 8.41 19.86
C SER A 38 1.99 7.60 18.80
N MET A 39 0.97 6.86 19.23
CA MET A 39 0.14 6.09 18.29
C MET A 39 -0.48 6.98 17.20
N ASP A 40 -0.97 8.17 17.57
CA ASP A 40 -1.51 9.15 16.62
C ASP A 40 -0.45 9.65 15.63
N GLY A 41 0.78 9.89 16.12
CA GLY A 41 1.91 10.27 15.27
C GLY A 41 2.26 9.15 14.27
N PHE A 42 2.22 7.89 14.72
CA PHE A 42 2.45 6.74 13.85
C PHE A 42 1.36 6.63 12.77
N ILE A 43 0.09 6.79 13.13
CA ILE A 43 -1.04 6.77 12.20
C ILE A 43 -0.89 7.89 11.16
N GLY A 44 -0.52 9.11 11.58
CA GLY A 44 -0.27 10.24 10.68
C GLY A 44 0.86 9.95 9.69
N MET A 45 2.00 9.46 10.18
CA MET A 45 3.14 9.10 9.32
C MET A 45 2.78 8.01 8.30
N LEU A 46 2.01 7.00 8.71
CA LEU A 46 1.55 5.94 7.82
C LEU A 46 0.57 6.49 6.78
N ASN A 47 -0.35 7.36 7.18
CA ASN A 47 -1.30 8.01 6.27
C ASN A 47 -0.57 8.83 5.19
N ASP A 48 0.41 9.64 5.57
CA ASP A 48 1.20 10.45 4.63
C ASP A 48 1.97 9.58 3.64
N TYR A 49 2.56 8.48 4.12
CA TYR A 49 3.19 7.49 3.26
C TYR A 49 2.20 6.88 2.26
N MET A 50 0.98 6.53 2.69
CA MET A 50 -0.04 5.94 1.82
C MET A 50 -0.55 6.94 0.77
N VAL A 51 -0.67 8.22 1.11
CA VAL A 51 -0.99 9.29 0.15
C VAL A 51 0.12 9.44 -0.89
N TRP A 52 1.38 9.49 -0.46
CA TRP A 52 2.53 9.56 -1.37
C TRP A 52 2.63 8.32 -2.28
N TYR A 53 2.45 7.13 -1.71
CA TYR A 53 2.50 5.85 -2.45
C TYR A 53 1.49 5.87 -3.60
N ARG A 54 0.26 6.27 -3.30
CA ARG A 54 -0.85 6.35 -4.25
C ARG A 54 -0.63 7.39 -5.35
N ASP A 55 -0.14 8.58 -4.98
CA ASP A 55 -0.15 9.74 -5.87
C ASP A 55 1.16 9.95 -6.63
N LYS A 56 2.30 9.55 -6.06
CA LYS A 56 3.63 9.77 -6.64
C LYS A 56 4.23 8.47 -7.16
N ARG A 57 4.25 7.40 -6.36
CA ARG A 57 4.94 6.15 -6.71
C ARG A 57 4.24 5.38 -7.82
N ILE A 58 2.91 5.24 -7.78
CA ILE A 58 2.14 4.59 -8.84
C ILE A 58 2.29 5.33 -10.19
N LYS A 59 2.42 6.67 -10.17
CA LYS A 59 2.67 7.44 -11.39
C LYS A 59 4.03 7.10 -12.02
N THR A 60 5.06 6.88 -11.20
CA THR A 60 6.39 6.50 -11.69
C THR A 60 6.41 5.08 -12.27
N GLU A 61 5.66 4.14 -11.69
CA GLU A 61 5.61 2.75 -12.19
C GLU A 61 4.66 2.55 -13.39
N TYR A 62 3.55 3.32 -13.50
CA TYR A 62 2.48 3.05 -14.47
C TYR A 62 2.00 4.28 -15.27
N GLY A 63 2.67 5.43 -15.16
CA GLY A 63 2.36 6.66 -15.91
C GLY A 63 1.16 7.48 -15.41
N THR A 64 0.19 6.88 -14.72
CA THR A 64 -0.94 7.59 -14.07
C THR A 64 -1.27 7.01 -12.69
N GLY A 65 -1.55 7.88 -11.71
CA GLY A 65 -1.81 7.48 -10.33
C GLY A 65 -3.19 6.86 -10.18
N ILE A 66 -3.39 5.98 -9.18
CA ILE A 66 -4.69 5.30 -9.00
C ILE A 66 -5.85 6.29 -8.82
N MET A 67 -5.65 7.42 -8.13
CA MET A 67 -6.71 8.42 -7.97
C MET A 67 -7.06 9.14 -9.28
N ASP A 68 -6.05 9.43 -10.10
CA ASP A 68 -6.26 10.04 -11.41
C ASP A 68 -7.03 9.09 -12.33
N ARG A 69 -6.63 7.80 -12.32
CA ARG A 69 -7.35 6.73 -13.03
C ARG A 69 -8.77 6.56 -12.50
N ARG A 70 -8.99 6.57 -11.18
CA ARG A 70 -10.33 6.46 -10.59
C ARG A 70 -11.20 7.66 -10.94
N ARG A 71 -10.65 8.88 -10.95
CA ARG A 71 -11.35 10.10 -11.37
C ARG A 71 -11.72 10.05 -12.85
N LYS A 72 -10.80 9.61 -13.72
CA LYS A 72 -11.07 9.36 -15.15
C LYS A 72 -12.16 8.31 -15.38
N LEU A 73 -12.24 7.31 -14.51
CA LEU A 73 -13.27 6.27 -14.56
C LEU A 73 -14.58 6.66 -13.84
N GLY A 74 -14.69 7.87 -13.27
CA GLY A 74 -15.88 8.31 -12.54
C GLY A 74 -16.15 7.56 -11.23
N LEU A 75 -15.16 6.86 -10.69
CA LEU A 75 -15.28 6.03 -9.48
C LEU A 75 -15.09 6.82 -8.17
N VAL A 76 -14.80 8.12 -8.28
CA VAL A 76 -14.63 9.05 -7.16
C VAL A 76 -15.29 10.35 -7.58
N ALA A 77 -16.25 10.82 -6.77
CA ALA A 77 -16.93 12.11 -6.93
C ALA A 77 -16.01 13.28 -6.56
#